data_AF-A0A3B4XG56-F1
#
_entry.id   AF-A0A3B4XG56-F1
#
_cell.length_a   1.000
_cell.length_b   1.000
_cell.length_c   1.000
_cell.angle_alpha   90.00
_cell.angle_beta   90.00
_cell.angle_gamma   90.00
#
_symmetry.space_group_name_H-M   'P 1'
#
loop_
_entity.id
_entity.type
_entity.pdbx_description
1 polymer ?
#
loop_
_entity_poly.entity_id
_entity_poly.type
_entity_poly.pdbx_seq_one_letter_code
_entity_poly.pdbx_strand_id
1 'polypeptide(L)'
;MILSSLYTITPAVIIGLFRKPQVVEELKEMFEGGEHSGLLNDVHRAHLNNTQMELQCCGLSQGYKEWGNDIPESCICTEASTNPCVAVPIDSLHSKHKIDDQPVMVYKEPCLPYLIDRYVFLLNVTVGVLLGLTLLFVLSVVLSIIILCQLNKKEDIPAVVYSAKAKAGNYTTLTELI
;
A
#
# COMPACT_ATOMS: atom_id res chain seq x y z
N MET A 1 -22.74 7.19 -11.69
CA MET A 1 -21.83 6.61 -10.68
C MET A 1 -20.42 6.35 -11.23
N ILE A 2 -20.24 5.62 -12.33
CA ILE A 2 -18.88 5.30 -12.84
C ILE A 2 -18.11 6.57 -13.27
N LEU A 3 -18.74 7.47 -14.03
CA LEU A 3 -18.13 8.74 -14.45
C LEU A 3 -17.75 9.67 -13.28
N SER A 4 -18.61 9.74 -12.26
CA SER A 4 -18.33 10.53 -11.05
C SER A 4 -17.16 9.95 -10.24
N SER A 5 -17.05 8.62 -10.17
CA SER A 5 -15.93 7.96 -9.49
C SER A 5 -14.61 8.09 -10.27
N LEU A 6 -14.65 8.02 -11.60
CA LEU A 6 -13.48 8.29 -12.44
C LEU A 6 -12.96 9.72 -12.23
N TYR A 7 -13.86 10.69 -12.14
CA TYR A 7 -13.49 12.09 -11.91
C TYR A 7 -12.80 12.31 -10.56
N THR A 8 -13.17 11.56 -9.51
CA THR A 8 -12.56 11.72 -8.17
C THR A 8 -11.26 10.92 -8.01
N ILE A 9 -11.16 9.73 -8.59
CA ILE A 9 -10.00 8.83 -8.40
C ILE A 9 -8.80 9.26 -9.25
N THR A 10 -9.04 9.70 -10.49
CA THR A 10 -7.96 10.00 -11.46
C THR A 10 -6.99 11.09 -10.95
N PRO A 11 -7.44 12.22 -10.37
CA PRO A 11 -6.54 13.23 -9.82
C PRO A 11 -5.67 12.69 -8.68
N ALA A 12 -6.23 11.83 -7.81
CA ALA A 12 -5.50 11.26 -6.69
C ALA A 12 -4.36 10.35 -7.16
N VAL A 13 -4.59 9.54 -8.21
CA VAL A 13 -3.55 8.69 -8.81
C VAL A 13 -2.43 9.55 -9.41
N ILE A 14 -2.78 10.59 -10.16
CA ILE A 14 -1.80 11.51 -10.76
C ILE A 14 -0.97 12.18 -9.67
N ILE A 15 -1.61 12.80 -8.68
CA ILE A 15 -0.92 13.47 -7.57
C ILE A 15 -0.02 12.48 -6.82
N GLY A 16 -0.49 11.27 -6.54
CA GLY A 16 0.30 10.24 -5.86
C GLY A 16 1.57 9.85 -6.62
N LEU A 17 1.51 9.75 -7.94
CA LEU A 17 2.67 9.44 -8.77
C LEU A 17 3.68 10.59 -8.81
N PHE A 18 3.21 11.84 -8.94
CA PHE A 18 4.09 13.01 -9.07
C PHE A 18 4.67 13.49 -7.73
N ARG A 19 3.90 13.39 -6.64
CA ARG A 19 4.34 13.87 -5.31
C ARG A 19 5.18 12.87 -4.53
N LYS A 20 5.40 11.65 -5.03
CA LYS A 20 6.21 10.63 -4.36
C LYS A 20 7.55 11.17 -3.80
N PRO A 21 8.40 11.88 -4.55
CA PRO A 21 9.64 12.42 -3.99
C PRO A 21 9.41 13.51 -2.92
N GLN A 22 8.37 14.33 -3.08
CA GLN A 22 8.02 15.36 -2.09
C GLN A 22 7.55 14.74 -0.78
N VAL A 23 6.71 13.70 -0.85
CA VAL A 23 6.21 12.99 0.34
C VAL A 23 7.34 12.30 1.10
N VAL A 24 8.36 11.77 0.41
CA VAL A 24 9.54 11.18 1.07
C VAL A 24 10.29 12.23 1.89
N GLU A 25 10.50 13.42 1.32
CA GLU A 25 11.17 14.52 2.03
C GLU A 25 10.33 15.02 3.20
N GLU A 26 9.04 15.25 3.01
CA GLU A 26 8.11 15.67 4.07
C GLU A 26 8.05 14.66 5.22
N LEU A 27 8.05 13.35 4.92
CA LEU A 27 8.11 12.29 5.93
C LEU A 27 9.41 12.38 6.73
N LYS A 28 10.54 12.54 6.03
CA LYS A 28 11.85 12.67 6.68
C LYS A 28 11.88 13.87 7.61
N GLU A 29 11.48 15.05 7.13
CA GLU A 29 11.40 16.28 7.92
C GLU A 29 10.45 16.13 9.11
N MET A 30 9.32 15.45 8.94
CA MET A 30 8.35 15.20 10.02
C MET A 30 8.95 14.34 11.14
N PHE A 31 9.68 13.28 10.79
CA PHE A 31 10.31 12.40 11.78
C PHE A 31 11.49 13.08 12.48
N GLU A 32 12.38 13.75 11.72
CA GLU A 32 13.53 14.47 12.28
C GLU A 32 13.07 15.68 13.12
N GLY A 33 12.04 16.41 12.68
CA GLY A 33 11.45 17.53 13.43
C GLY A 33 10.66 17.10 14.67
N GLY A 34 10.06 15.91 14.64
CA GLY A 34 9.37 15.31 15.79
C GLY A 34 10.29 14.76 16.88
N GLU A 35 11.57 14.52 16.56
CA GLU A 35 12.59 13.95 17.44
C GLU A 35 12.75 14.74 18.76
N HIS A 36 12.67 16.07 18.69
CA HIS A 36 12.80 16.94 19.86
C HIS A 36 11.62 16.87 20.85
N SER A 37 10.46 16.34 20.45
CA SER A 37 9.25 16.27 21.28
C SER A 37 8.79 14.83 21.58
N GLY A 38 9.19 13.85 20.77
CA GLY A 38 8.69 12.48 20.85
C GLY A 38 9.37 11.60 21.89
N LEU A 39 10.70 11.68 22.04
CA LEU A 39 11.45 10.76 22.90
C LEU A 39 11.18 10.94 24.41
N LEU A 40 10.55 12.05 24.79
CA LEU A 40 10.19 12.38 26.19
C LEU A 40 8.86 11.74 26.65
N ASN A 41 7.99 11.30 25.74
CA ASN A 41 6.68 10.75 26.10
C ASN A 41 6.70 9.21 26.15
N ASP A 42 6.19 8.62 27.23
CA ASP A 42 6.15 7.15 27.42
C ASP A 42 5.46 6.41 26.27
N VAL A 43 4.39 7.00 25.72
CA VAL A 43 3.64 6.45 24.57
C VAL A 43 4.51 6.37 23.31
N HIS A 44 5.29 7.41 23.04
CA HIS A 44 6.17 7.45 21.87
C HIS A 44 7.36 6.51 22.06
N ARG A 45 7.90 6.40 23.28
CA ARG A 45 8.93 5.41 23.62
C ARG A 45 8.42 3.98 23.44
N ALA A 46 7.20 3.68 23.88
CA ALA A 46 6.59 2.36 23.69
C ALA A 46 6.39 2.04 22.20
N HIS A 47 5.92 3.01 21.40
CA HIS A 47 5.78 2.82 19.97
C HIS A 47 7.13 2.59 19.28
N LEU A 48 8.14 3.41 19.59
CA LEU A 48 9.49 3.26 19.05
C LEU A 48 10.10 1.91 19.42
N ASN A 49 9.89 1.45 20.65
CA ASN A 49 10.33 0.11 21.07
C ASN A 49 9.70 -1.00 20.24
N ASN A 50 8.39 -0.93 19.96
CA ASN A 50 7.75 -1.92 19.09
C ASN A 50 8.31 -1.87 17.67
N THR A 51 8.47 -0.66 17.12
CA THR A 51 9.05 -0.45 15.78
C THR A 51 10.46 -1.01 15.67
N GLN A 52 11.31 -0.80 16.69
CA GLN A 52 12.68 -1.31 16.74
C GLN A 52 12.74 -2.84 16.67
N MET A 53 11.82 -3.53 17.37
CA MET A 53 11.73 -5.00 17.29
C MET A 53 11.21 -5.49 15.94
N GLU A 54 10.17 -4.84 15.41
CA GLU A 54 9.52 -5.24 14.16
C GLU A 54 10.43 -5.02 12.94
N LEU A 55 11.11 -3.88 12.91
CA LEU A 55 11.98 -3.48 11.79
C LEU A 55 13.46 -3.81 12.03
N GLN A 56 13.80 -4.40 13.19
CA GLN A 56 15.16 -4.77 13.56
C GLN A 56 16.15 -3.60 13.37
N CYS A 57 15.80 -2.45 13.95
CA CYS A 57 16.53 -1.20 13.90
C CYS A 57 16.66 -0.62 15.32
N CYS A 58 17.52 0.36 15.53
CA CYS A 58 17.67 0.98 16.84
C CYS A 58 17.82 2.49 16.72
N GLY A 59 17.08 3.25 17.52
CA GLY A 59 17.00 4.71 17.44
C GLY A 59 16.24 5.18 16.20
N LEU A 60 15.86 6.44 16.18
CA LEU A 60 15.13 7.04 15.08
C LEU A 60 16.07 7.41 13.93
N SER A 61 16.98 8.36 14.11
CA SER A 61 17.82 8.94 13.06
C SER A 61 19.32 8.66 13.24
N GLN A 62 19.85 8.80 14.46
CA GLN A 62 21.28 8.64 14.78
C GLN A 62 21.64 7.24 15.29
N GLY A 63 20.70 6.30 15.21
CA GLY A 63 20.92 4.92 15.59
C GLY A 63 20.87 4.72 17.12
N TYR A 64 21.54 3.67 17.61
CA TYR A 64 21.65 3.38 19.04
C TYR A 64 22.27 4.52 19.87
N LYS A 65 22.99 5.46 19.26
CA LYS A 65 23.66 6.58 19.94
C LYS A 65 22.68 7.58 20.57
N GLU A 66 21.45 7.66 20.06
CA GLU A 66 20.40 8.55 20.62
C GLU A 66 20.02 8.18 22.05
N TRP A 67 20.15 6.91 22.38
CA TRP A 67 19.85 6.39 23.71
C TRP A 67 20.97 6.69 24.72
N GLY A 68 22.16 7.08 24.27
CA GLY A 68 23.33 7.26 25.14
C GLY A 68 23.64 5.98 25.92
N ASN A 69 23.43 6.02 27.24
CA ASN A 69 23.64 4.89 28.14
C ASN A 69 22.33 4.18 28.56
N ASP A 70 21.20 4.57 27.96
CA ASP A 70 19.86 4.06 28.26
C ASP A 70 19.30 3.23 27.09
N ILE A 71 20.11 2.31 26.54
CA ILE A 71 19.68 1.51 25.37
C ILE A 71 18.57 0.53 25.81
N PRO A 72 17.39 0.56 25.15
CA PRO A 72 16.27 -0.32 25.48
C PRO A 72 16.48 -1.75 24.94
N GLU A 73 15.81 -2.72 25.57
CA GLU A 73 15.89 -4.13 25.16
C GLU A 73 15.38 -4.38 23.73
N SER A 74 14.50 -3.53 23.24
CA SER A 74 13.98 -3.55 21.85
C SER A 74 15.07 -3.33 20.79
N CYS A 75 16.23 -2.76 21.16
CA CYS A 75 17.38 -2.59 20.29
C CYS A 75 18.32 -3.80 20.24
N ILE A 76 18.13 -4.79 21.13
CA ILE A 76 19.03 -5.93 21.24
C ILE A 76 18.76 -6.89 20.08
N CYS A 77 19.84 -7.32 19.44
CA CYS A 77 19.78 -8.31 18.38
C CYS A 77 19.54 -9.72 18.93
N THR A 78 18.76 -10.50 18.19
CA THR A 78 18.61 -11.93 18.42
C THR A 78 19.48 -12.73 17.44
N GLU A 79 19.77 -13.99 17.75
CA GLU A 79 20.55 -14.87 16.86
C GLU A 79 19.88 -15.07 15.48
N ALA A 80 18.57 -14.87 15.40
CA ALA A 80 17.78 -14.94 14.17
C ALA A 80 17.62 -13.57 13.47
N SER A 81 18.39 -12.56 13.87
CA SER A 81 18.32 -11.24 13.24
C SER A 81 18.73 -11.29 11.77
N THR A 82 17.94 -10.63 10.93
CA THR A 82 18.22 -10.45 9.50
C THR A 82 19.08 -9.21 9.25
N ASN A 83 18.96 -8.20 10.13
CA ASN A 83 19.67 -6.93 10.01
C ASN A 83 21.03 -6.95 10.71
N PRO A 84 22.00 -6.13 10.26
CA PRO A 84 23.33 -6.12 10.84
C PRO A 84 23.35 -5.57 12.27
N CYS A 85 24.18 -6.18 13.11
CA CYS A 85 24.34 -5.83 14.52
C CYS A 85 25.75 -5.34 14.83
N VAL A 86 25.87 -4.53 15.88
CA VAL A 86 27.14 -4.02 16.39
C VAL A 86 27.28 -4.27 17.89
N ALA A 87 28.49 -4.60 18.30
CA ALA A 87 28.84 -4.77 19.71
C ALA A 87 28.94 -3.40 20.40
N VAL A 88 28.28 -3.26 21.55
CA VAL A 88 28.28 -2.03 22.37
C VAL A 88 28.72 -2.37 23.80
N PRO A 89 29.45 -1.46 24.50
CA PRO A 89 29.85 -1.67 25.89
C PRO A 89 28.64 -1.95 26.80
N ILE A 90 28.82 -2.86 27.76
CA ILE A 90 27.76 -3.31 28.69
C ILE A 90 27.23 -2.14 29.55
N ASP A 91 28.05 -1.12 29.82
CA ASP A 91 27.71 0.02 30.67
C ASP A 91 26.67 0.98 30.06
N SER A 92 26.33 0.81 28.77
CA SER A 92 25.33 1.63 28.05
C SER A 92 23.94 0.99 27.94
N LEU A 93 23.70 -0.13 28.63
CA LEU A 93 22.42 -0.83 28.60
C LEU A 93 21.55 -0.48 29.82
N HIS A 94 20.26 -0.20 29.61
CA HIS A 94 19.29 0.02 30.69
C HIS A 94 18.81 -1.28 31.38
N SER A 95 19.24 -2.46 30.92
CA SER A 95 18.71 -3.75 31.37
C SER A 95 19.55 -4.41 32.47
N LYS A 96 18.80 -5.02 33.41
CA LYS A 96 19.24 -5.86 34.55
C LYS A 96 19.91 -7.18 34.15
N HIS A 97 20.08 -7.49 32.86
CA HIS A 97 20.75 -8.70 32.38
C HIS A 97 22.23 -8.46 32.07
N LYS A 98 23.04 -8.21 33.11
CA LYS A 98 24.49 -8.47 33.05
C LYS A 98 24.72 -9.97 33.22
N ILE A 99 24.33 -10.77 32.23
CA ILE A 99 24.67 -12.18 32.20
C ILE A 99 25.84 -12.32 31.23
N ASP A 100 27.01 -12.54 31.83
CA ASP A 100 28.35 -12.69 31.25
C ASP A 100 28.97 -11.44 30.64
N ASP A 101 30.31 -11.34 30.75
CA ASP A 101 31.20 -10.27 30.25
C ASP A 101 31.20 -10.14 28.70
N GLN A 102 30.14 -10.55 28.04
CA GLN A 102 30.01 -10.58 26.60
C GLN A 102 29.37 -9.28 26.10
N PRO A 103 29.93 -8.65 25.04
CA PRO A 103 29.40 -7.40 24.53
C PRO A 103 27.97 -7.62 23.99
N VAL A 104 27.07 -6.68 24.32
CA VAL A 104 25.68 -6.73 23.86
C VAL A 104 25.63 -6.31 22.40
N MET A 105 24.95 -7.11 21.59
CA MET A 105 24.75 -6.85 20.16
C MET A 105 23.48 -6.03 19.99
N VAL A 106 23.58 -4.86 19.38
CA VAL A 106 22.42 -3.99 19.07
C VAL A 106 22.29 -3.76 17.58
N TYR A 107 21.08 -3.46 17.11
CA TYR A 107 20.86 -3.15 15.71
C TYR A 107 21.69 -1.93 15.28
N LYS A 108 22.44 -2.11 14.19
CA LYS A 108 23.36 -1.09 13.68
C LYS A 108 22.63 0.10 13.08
N GLU A 109 21.51 -0.17 12.40
CA GLU A 109 20.86 0.80 11.53
C GLU A 109 19.74 1.56 12.25
N PRO A 110 19.57 2.86 11.95
CA PRO A 110 18.47 3.66 12.46
C PRO A 110 17.12 3.24 11.85
N CYS A 111 16.02 3.50 12.56
CA CYS A 111 14.68 3.11 12.11
C CYS A 111 14.08 4.01 11.04
N LEU A 112 14.52 5.27 10.93
CA LEU A 112 14.00 6.24 9.97
C LEU A 112 13.98 5.75 8.50
N PRO A 113 15.08 5.18 7.93
CA PRO A 113 15.04 4.66 6.57
C PRO A 113 14.01 3.53 6.39
N TYR A 114 13.89 2.62 7.37
CA TYR A 114 12.92 1.53 7.32
C TYR A 114 11.47 2.04 7.41
N LEU A 115 11.22 3.05 8.25
CA LEU A 115 9.92 3.70 8.36
C LEU A 115 9.53 4.36 7.04
N ILE A 116 10.42 5.17 6.47
CA ILE A 116 10.17 5.84 5.18
C ILE A 116 9.88 4.80 4.10
N ASP A 117 10.69 3.75 4.00
CA ASP A 117 10.47 2.69 3.01
C ASP A 117 9.12 1.98 3.21
N ARG A 118 8.75 1.67 4.46
CA ARG A 118 7.45 1.09 4.81
C ARG A 118 6.30 1.97 4.35
N TYR A 119 6.36 3.28 4.60
CA TYR A 119 5.33 4.24 4.17
C TYR A 119 5.28 4.37 2.65
N VAL A 120 6.43 4.48 1.99
CA VAL A 120 6.52 4.55 0.53
C VAL A 120 5.96 3.28 -0.11
N PHE A 121 6.23 2.12 0.45
CA PHE A 121 5.65 0.87 -0.01
C PHE A 121 4.12 0.89 0.07
N LEU A 122 3.54 1.30 1.20
CA LEU A 122 2.08 1.40 1.38
C LEU A 122 1.45 2.39 0.38
N LEU A 123 2.12 3.53 0.15
CA LEU A 123 1.71 4.50 -0.86
C LEU A 123 1.72 3.88 -2.27
N ASN A 124 2.79 3.18 -2.64
CA ASN A 124 2.89 2.52 -3.95
C ASN A 124 1.78 1.46 -4.13
N VAL A 125 1.51 0.66 -3.10
CA VAL A 125 0.41 -0.32 -3.12
C VAL A 125 -0.93 0.37 -3.31
N THR A 126 -1.19 1.44 -2.56
CA THR A 126 -2.45 2.19 -2.64
C THR A 126 -2.65 2.82 -4.03
N VAL A 127 -1.62 3.48 -4.56
CA VAL A 127 -1.64 4.07 -5.91
C VAL A 127 -1.84 2.97 -6.97
N GLY A 128 -1.18 1.82 -6.82
CA GLY A 128 -1.35 0.68 -7.72
C GLY A 128 -2.79 0.14 -7.72
N VAL A 129 -3.41 0.01 -6.56
CA VAL A 129 -4.82 -0.42 -6.44
C VAL A 129 -5.76 0.59 -7.10
N LEU A 130 -5.59 1.89 -6.85
CA LEU A 130 -6.40 2.95 -7.45
C LEU A 130 -6.24 3.00 -8.98
N LEU A 131 -5.02 2.79 -9.48
CA LEU A 131 -4.76 2.69 -10.91
C LEU A 131 -5.48 1.47 -11.52
N GLY A 132 -5.40 0.31 -10.88
CA GLY A 132 -6.11 -0.90 -11.29
C GLY A 132 -7.62 -0.69 -11.37
N LEU A 133 -8.22 -0.07 -10.34
CA LEU A 133 -9.65 0.28 -10.33
C LEU A 133 -10.02 1.24 -11.45
N THR A 134 -9.17 2.23 -11.72
CA THR A 134 -9.37 3.20 -12.81
C THR A 134 -9.44 2.48 -14.16
N LEU A 135 -8.50 1.56 -14.41
CA LEU A 135 -8.49 0.75 -15.64
C LEU A 135 -9.75 -0.11 -15.78
N LEU A 136 -10.20 -0.75 -14.70
CA LEU A 136 -11.43 -1.55 -14.69
C LEU A 136 -12.67 -0.69 -15.02
N PHE A 137 -12.76 0.52 -14.48
CA PHE A 137 -13.86 1.43 -14.81
C PHE A 137 -13.81 1.92 -16.26
N VAL A 138 -12.63 2.23 -16.79
CA VAL A 138 -12.48 2.58 -18.21
C VAL A 138 -12.92 1.42 -19.11
N LEU A 139 -12.49 0.19 -18.81
CA LEU A 139 -12.92 -1.01 -19.54
C LEU A 139 -14.44 -1.20 -19.47
N SER A 140 -15.05 -1.00 -18.31
CA SER A 140 -16.51 -1.09 -18.14
C SER A 140 -17.27 -0.08 -19.00
N VAL A 141 -16.80 1.18 -19.06
CA VAL A 141 -17.39 2.22 -19.90
C VAL A 141 -17.25 1.85 -21.38
N VAL A 142 -16.07 1.40 -21.82
CA VAL A 142 -15.82 0.99 -23.21
C VAL A 142 -16.75 -0.16 -23.62
N LEU A 143 -16.85 -1.21 -22.80
CA LEU A 143 -17.74 -2.34 -23.07
C LEU A 143 -19.21 -1.91 -23.14
N SER A 144 -19.63 -1.00 -22.26
CA SER A 144 -20.99 -0.46 -22.27
C SER A 144 -21.29 0.31 -23.56
N ILE A 145 -20.34 1.12 -24.05
CA ILE A 145 -20.46 1.83 -25.34
C ILE A 145 -20.58 0.81 -26.49
N ILE A 146 -19.73 -0.22 -26.51
CA ILE A 146 -19.78 -1.26 -27.55
C ILE A 146 -21.15 -1.95 -27.57
N ILE A 147 -21.68 -2.36 -26.42
CA ILE A 147 -22.99 -3.01 -26.31
C ILE A 147 -24.10 -2.07 -26.83
N LEU A 148 -24.08 -0.79 -26.45
CA LEU A 148 -25.04 0.19 -26.94
C LEU A 148 -24.95 0.39 -28.46
N CYS A 149 -23.74 0.41 -29.02
CA CYS A 149 -23.54 0.48 -30.47
C CYS A 149 -24.11 -0.76 -31.18
N GLN A 150 -23.91 -1.96 -30.61
CA GLN A 150 -24.46 -3.20 -31.18
C GLN A 150 -25.98 -3.23 -31.11
N LEU A 151 -26.59 -2.80 -30.00
CA LEU A 151 -28.04 -2.73 -29.87
C LEU A 151 -28.67 -1.67 -30.81
N ASN A 152 -27.96 -0.55 -31.03
CA ASN A 152 -28.44 0.49 -31.93
C ASN A 152 -28.30 0.09 -33.41
N LYS A 153 -27.36 -0.80 -33.72
CA LYS A 153 -27.25 -1.43 -35.03
C LYS A 153 -28.39 -2.45 -35.16
N LYS A 154 -29.59 -1.96 -35.49
CA LYS A 154 -30.71 -2.81 -35.89
C LYS A 154 -30.20 -3.76 -36.98
N GLU A 155 -30.21 -5.06 -36.72
CA GLU A 155 -30.25 -6.03 -37.81
C GLU A 155 -31.42 -5.63 -38.70
N ASP A 156 -31.23 -5.62 -40.02
CA ASP A 156 -32.28 -5.41 -41.01
C ASP A 156 -33.43 -6.36 -40.67
N ILE A 157 -34.43 -5.86 -39.95
CA ILE A 157 -35.61 -6.63 -39.60
C ILE A 157 -36.28 -6.85 -40.97
N PRO A 158 -36.29 -8.08 -41.52
CA PRO A 158 -36.91 -8.30 -42.81
C PRO A 158 -38.35 -7.82 -42.68
N ALA A 159 -38.78 -6.96 -43.60
CA ALA A 159 -40.11 -6.38 -43.55
C ALA A 159 -41.14 -7.51 -43.35
N VAL A 160 -41.83 -7.48 -42.22
CA VAL A 160 -42.86 -8.48 -41.90
C VAL A 160 -44.02 -8.23 -42.85
N VAL A 161 -44.03 -8.92 -43.98
CA VAL A 161 -45.14 -8.91 -44.93
C VAL A 161 -46.23 -9.82 -44.37
N TYR A 162 -47.27 -9.23 -43.79
CA TYR A 162 -48.48 -9.96 -43.45
C TYR A 162 -49.20 -10.33 -44.74
N SER A 163 -49.01 -11.57 -45.20
CA SER A 163 -49.81 -12.12 -46.29
C SER A 163 -51.24 -12.37 -45.77
N ALA A 164 -52.24 -11.77 -46.43
CA ALA A 164 -53.66 -12.05 -46.18
C ALA A 164 -54.05 -13.52 -46.47
N LYS A 165 -53.11 -14.33 -46.99
CA LYS A 165 -53.25 -15.76 -47.26
C LYS A 165 -52.81 -16.66 -46.10
N ALA A 166 -52.38 -16.11 -44.96
CA ALA A 166 -52.07 -16.89 -43.76
C ALA A 166 -53.37 -17.45 -43.15
N LYS A 167 -53.89 -18.51 -43.76
CA LYS A 167 -54.98 -19.33 -43.25
C LYS A 167 -54.53 -19.88 -41.90
N ALA A 168 -55.24 -19.53 -40.82
CA ALA A 168 -55.02 -20.10 -39.51
C ALA A 168 -55.02 -21.64 -39.63
N GLY A 169 -53.87 -22.28 -39.46
CA GLY A 169 -53.81 -23.75 -39.45
C GLY A 169 -52.61 -24.44 -40.08
N ASN A 170 -51.49 -23.79 -40.38
CA ASN A 170 -50.24 -24.56 -40.54
C ASN A 170 -49.01 -23.72 -40.21
N TYR A 171 -48.48 -23.88 -39.00
CA TYR A 171 -47.14 -23.42 -38.65
C TYR A 171 -46.24 -24.63 -38.72
N THR A 172 -45.36 -24.70 -39.72
CA THR A 172 -44.23 -25.63 -39.66
C THR A 172 -43.27 -25.10 -38.60
N THR A 173 -43.00 -25.93 -37.59
CA THR A 173 -42.01 -25.62 -36.57
C THR A 173 -40.62 -25.61 -37.21
N LEU A 174 -39.73 -24.76 -36.69
CA LEU A 174 -38.36 -24.54 -37.18
C LEU A 174 -37.45 -25.78 -37.11
N THR A 175 -38.00 -26.95 -36.76
CA THR A 175 -37.30 -28.21 -36.56
C THR A 175 -37.18 -29.05 -37.84
N GLU A 176 -37.83 -28.67 -38.95
CA GLU A 176 -37.79 -29.45 -40.21
C GLU A 176 -36.78 -28.96 -41.26
N LEU A 177 -35.82 -28.10 -40.88
CA LEU A 177 -34.77 -27.60 -41.80
C LEU A 177 -33.35 -27.99 -41.36
N ILE A 178 -33.21 -29.06 -40.57
CA ILE A 178 -31.92 -29.70 -40.26
C ILE A 178 -31.96 -31.15 -40.74
#